data_AF-A0A3M1ZTY7-F1
#
_entry.id   AF-A0A3M1ZTY7-F1
#
_cell.length_a   1.000
_cell.length_b   1.000
_cell.length_c   1.000
_cell.angle_alpha   90.00
_cell.angle_beta   90.00
_cell.angle_gamma   90.00
#
_symmetry.space_group_name_H-M   'P 1'
#
loop_
_entity.id
_entity.type
_entity.pdbx_description
1 polymer ?
#
loop_
_entity_poly.entity_id
_entity_poly.type
_entity_poly.pdbx_seq_one_letter_code
_entity_poly.pdbx_strand_id
1 'polypeptide(L)' 'MSLGIDTNVLVRYLVQDDPEQSRRAAALIEEGCTPENPGVVSIVVLCELVWVLQRAYGCHRENVAEV' A
#
# COMPACT_ATOMS: atom_id res chain seq x y z
N MET A 1 -18.29 8.55 -1.29
CA MET A 1 -18.01 7.09 -1.12
C MET A 1 -16.54 7.00 -0.71
N SER A 2 -16.10 5.97 0.00
CA SER A 2 -14.69 5.85 0.40
C SER A 2 -14.05 4.69 -0.34
N LEU A 3 -12.78 4.84 -0.74
CA LEU A 3 -12.03 3.82 -1.46
C LEU A 3 -11.26 2.96 -0.46
N GLY A 4 -11.67 1.70 -0.27
CA GLY A 4 -10.91 0.75 0.55
C GLY A 4 -9.65 0.32 -0.16
N ILE A 5 -8.49 0.51 0.46
CA ILE A 5 -7.20 0.10 -0.08
C ILE A 5 -6.76 -1.21 0.58
N ASP A 6 -6.48 -2.21 -0.25
CA ASP A 6 -6.01 -3.52 0.15
C ASP A 6 -4.47 -3.57 0.25
N THR A 7 -3.95 -4.55 0.99
CA THR A 7 -2.52 -4.77 1.18
C THR A 7 -1.78 -4.90 -0.15
N ASN A 8 -2.34 -5.62 -1.13
CA ASN A 8 -1.66 -5.83 -2.41
C ASN A 8 -1.46 -4.52 -3.18
N VAL A 9 -2.42 -3.59 -3.11
CA VAL A 9 -2.29 -2.28 -3.77
C VAL A 9 -1.18 -1.46 -3.12
N LEU A 10 -1.12 -1.44 -1.79
CA LEU A 10 -0.06 -0.74 -1.05
C LEU A 10 1.32 -1.33 -1.33
N VAL A 11 1.44 -2.66 -1.37
CA VAL A 11 2.71 -3.34 -1.68
C VAL A 11 3.22 -2.95 -3.07
N ARG A 12 2.36 -2.98 -4.10
CA ARG A 12 2.75 -2.58 -5.46
C ARG A 12 3.13 -1.11 -5.54
N TYR A 13 2.41 -0.25 -4.82
CA TYR A 13 2.73 1.18 -4.76
C TYR A 13 4.07 1.46 -4.06
N LEU A 14 4.38 0.77 -2.97
CA LEU A 14 5.58 1.04 -2.18
C LEU A 14 6.83 0.38 -2.77
N VAL A 15 6.74 -0.88 -3.18
CA VAL A 15 7.92 -1.68 -3.56
C VAL A 15 8.23 -1.58 -5.06
N GLN A 16 7.23 -1.26 -5.89
CA GLN A 16 7.40 -1.10 -7.35
C GLN A 16 7.98 -2.36 -8.03
N ASP A 17 7.58 -3.54 -7.56
CA ASP A 17 8.17 -4.84 -7.98
C ASP A 17 7.55 -5.44 -9.26
N ASP A 18 6.32 -5.05 -9.60
CA ASP A 18 5.66 -5.38 -10.87
C ASP A 18 5.33 -4.09 -11.64
N PRO A 19 6.01 -3.78 -12.76
CA PRO A 19 5.84 -2.50 -13.45
C PRO A 19 4.41 -2.20 -13.93
N GLU A 20 3.61 -3.21 -14.26
CA GLU A 20 2.24 -2.99 -14.70
C GLU A 20 1.32 -2.72 -13.51
N GLN A 21 1.39 -3.58 -12.49
CA GLN A 21 0.54 -3.42 -11.32
C GLN A 21 0.93 -2.19 -10.50
N SER A 22 2.21 -1.82 -10.45
CA SER A 22 2.68 -0.67 -9.69
C SER A 22 2.23 0.65 -10.33
N ARG A 23 2.22 0.75 -11.66
CA ARG A 23 1.61 1.89 -12.37
C ARG A 23 0.12 2.01 -12.07
N ARG A 24 -0.61 0.89 -12.06
CA ARG A 24 -2.04 0.88 -11.75
C ARG A 24 -2.32 1.24 -10.29
N ALA A 25 -1.50 0.75 -9.37
CA ALA A 25 -1.59 1.09 -7.96
C ALA A 25 -1.30 2.58 -7.71
N ALA A 26 -0.28 3.14 -8.38
CA ALA A 26 0.04 4.55 -8.34
C ALA A 26 -1.11 5.42 -8.84
N ALA A 27 -1.65 5.13 -10.03
CA ALA A 27 -2.79 5.86 -10.57
C ALA A 27 -4.02 5.78 -9.63
N LEU A 28 -4.31 4.61 -9.07
CA LEU A 28 -5.42 4.45 -8.13
C LEU A 28 -5.25 5.29 -6.86
N ILE A 29 -4.04 5.34 -6.29
CA ILE A 29 -3.77 6.10 -5.06
C ILE A 29 -3.72 7.60 -5.36
N GLU A 30 -2.95 8.01 -6.37
CA GLU A 30 -2.66 9.42 -6.66
C GLU A 30 -3.85 10.15 -7.29
N GLU A 31 -4.63 9.48 -8.14
CA GLU A 31 -5.79 10.08 -8.81
C GLU A 31 -7.12 9.69 -8.16
N GLY A 32 -7.20 8.49 -7.58
CA GLY A 32 -8.44 7.95 -7.01
C GLY A 32 -8.72 8.36 -5.56
N CYS A 33 -7.69 8.75 -4.80
CA CYS A 33 -7.86 9.27 -3.44
C CYS A 33 -7.97 10.78 -3.46
N THR A 34 -9.20 11.29 -3.33
CA THR A 34 -9.49 12.73 -3.25
C THR A 34 -10.14 13.08 -1.91
N PRO A 35 -10.24 14.36 -1.53
CA PRO A 35 -10.98 14.76 -0.33
C PRO A 35 -12.44 14.27 -0.31
N GLU A 36 -13.08 14.16 -1.49
CA GLU A 36 -14.47 13.69 -1.66
C GLU A 36 -14.59 12.15 -1.72
N ASN A 37 -13.50 11.47 -2.07
CA ASN A 37 -13.38 10.02 -2.11
C ASN A 37 -12.09 9.56 -1.41
N PRO A 38 -12.02 9.65 -0.07
CA PRO A 38 -10.80 9.35 0.66
C PRO A 38 -10.45 7.87 0.57
N GLY A 39 -9.15 7.61 0.43
CA GLY A 39 -8.58 6.28 0.61
C GLY A 39 -8.65 5.88 2.08
N VAL A 40 -9.21 4.70 2.37
CA VAL A 40 -9.30 4.15 3.72
C VAL A 40 -8.49 2.87 3.82
N VAL A 41 -7.64 2.83 4.84
CA VAL A 41 -6.79 1.68 5.16
C VAL A 41 -7.23 1.13 6.51
N SER A 42 -7.58 -0.15 6.57
CA SER A 42 -7.93 -0.79 7.84
C SER A 42 -6.68 -1.19 8.62
N ILE A 43 -6.82 -1.37 9.94
CA ILE A 43 -5.71 -1.86 10.78
C ILE A 43 -5.23 -3.26 10.35
N VAL A 44 -6.13 -4.10 9.84
CA VAL A 44 -5.77 -5.45 9.34
C VAL A 44 -4.86 -5.33 8.12
N VAL A 45 -5.15 -4.41 7.20
CA VAL A 45 -4.31 -4.13 6.02
C VAL A 45 -2.93 -3.63 6.45
N LEU A 46 -2.85 -2.76 7.47
CA LEU A 46 -1.55 -2.32 8.01
C LEU A 46 -0.76 -3.48 8.63
N CYS A 47 -1.41 -4.33 9.42
CA CYS A 47 -0.76 -5.51 10.01
C CYS A 47 -0.21 -6.47 8.96
N GLU A 48 -1.00 -6.73 7.91
CA GLU A 48 -0.59 -7.58 6.80
C GLU A 48 0.54 -6.94 5.99
N LEU A 49 0.48 -5.63 5.71
CA LEU A 49 1.53 -4.91 5.01
C LEU A 49 2.89 -5.05 5.72
N VAL A 50 2.92 -4.86 7.05
CA VAL A 50 4.14 -5.07 7.84
C VAL A 50 4.67 -6.49 7.69
N TRP A 51 3.77 -7.48 7.76
CA TRP A 51 4.15 -8.90 7.60
C TRP A 51 4.71 -9.18 6.20
N VAL A 52 4.06 -8.66 5.13
CA VAL A 52 4.51 -8.84 3.74
C VAL A 52 5.86 -8.18 3.51
N LEU A 53 6.05 -6.92 3.91
CA LEU A 53 7.31 -6.20 3.72
C LEU A 53 8.48 -6.91 4.42
N GLN A 54 8.28 -7.42 5.63
CA GLN A 54 9.33 -8.14 6.35
C GLN A 54 9.61 -9.53 5.76
N ARG A 55 8.56 -10.30 5.40
CA ARG A 55 8.70 -11.71 5.02
C ARG A 55 9.01 -11.92 3.54
N ALA A 56 8.34 -11.18 2.66
CA ALA A 56 8.48 -11.34 1.22
C ALA A 56 9.58 -10.45 0.64
N TYR A 57 9.77 -9.25 1.19
CA TYR A 57 10.71 -8.25 0.66
C TYR A 57 11.93 -8.00 1.55
N GLY A 58 12.01 -8.65 2.72
CA GLY A 58 13.16 -8.57 3.61
C GLY A 58 13.39 -7.19 4.24
N CYS A 59 12.37 -6.32 4.26
CA CYS A 59 12.47 -5.02 4.90
C CYS A 59 12.69 -5.18 6.40
N HIS A 60 13.72 -4.52 6.94
CA HIS A 60 13.97 -4.52 8.39
C HIS A 60 12.85 -3.80 9.13
N ARG A 61 12.54 -4.28 10.35
CA ARG A 61 11.46 -3.72 11.19
C ARG A 61 11.62 -2.21 11.43
N GLU A 62 12.86 -1.75 11.54
CA GLU A 62 13.21 -0.33 11.73
C GLU A 62 12.71 0.51 10.54
N ASN A 63 13.00 0.07 9.30
CA ASN A 63 12.56 0.76 8.08
C ASN A 63 11.03 0.80 7.93
N VAL A 64 10.32 -0.20 8.44
CA VAL A 64 8.85 -0.27 8.37
C VAL A 64 8.20 0.63 9.43
N ALA A 65 8.89 0.87 10.55
CA ALA A 65 8.37 1.68 11.66
C ALA A 65 8.75 3.17 11.55
N GLU A 66 9.61 3.53 10.59
CA GLU A 66 10.01 4.90 10.31
C GLU A 66 8.84 5.65 9.65
N VAL A 67 8.48 6.82 10.19
CA VAL A 67 7.36 7.68 9.77
C VAL A 67 7.88 9.05 9.38
#